data_AF-A0AAV7ED29-F1
#
_entry.id   AF-A0AAV7ED29-F1
#
_cell.length_a   1.000
_cell.length_b   1.000
_cell.length_c   1.000
_cell.angle_alpha   90.00
_cell.angle_beta   90.00
_cell.angle_gamma   90.00
#
_symmetry.space_group_name_H-M   'P 1'
#
loop_
_entity.id
_entity.type
_entity.pdbx_description
1 polymer ?
#
loop_
_entity_poly.entity_id
_entity_poly.type
_entity_poly.pdbx_seq_one_letter_code
_entity_poly.pdbx_strand_id
1 'polypeptide(L)' 'MGAAQMSNNCSQQLSGLTACAPFVVPGGGNGGVPSGECCSALQSVAHDCVCTTLQIVSRLPSQCSLPPAACPAGP' A
#
# COMPACT_ATOMS: atom_id res chain seq x y z
N MET A 1 -23.86 11.03 -0.06
CA MET A 1 -23.37 10.08 0.98
C MET A 1 -22.62 8.93 0.31
N GLY A 2 -21.43 9.15 -0.25
CA GLY A 2 -20.72 8.14 -1.06
C GLY A 2 -19.25 7.87 -0.70
N ALA A 3 -18.57 8.81 -0.03
CA ALA A 3 -17.14 8.67 0.29
C ALA A 3 -16.86 7.62 1.39
N ALA A 4 -17.76 7.45 2.36
CA ALA A 4 -17.55 6.52 3.48
C ALA A 4 -17.67 5.04 3.08
N GLN A 5 -18.46 4.71 2.05
CA GLN A 5 -18.71 3.33 1.63
C GLN A 5 -17.52 2.76 0.85
N MET A 6 -16.90 3.60 0.02
CA MET A 6 -15.68 3.25 -0.71
C MET A 6 -14.49 3.11 0.25
N SER A 7 -14.42 3.97 1.27
CA SER A 7 -13.38 3.88 2.32
C SER A 7 -13.45 2.59 3.14
N ASN A 8 -14.66 2.10 3.45
CA ASN A 8 -14.83 0.88 4.25
C ASN A 8 -14.59 -0.41 3.44
N ASN A 9 -14.81 -0.35 2.12
CA ASN A 9 -14.39 -1.43 1.21
C ASN A 9 -12.88 -1.41 1.00
N CYS A 10 -12.30 -0.21 0.90
CA CYS A 10 -10.86 -0.02 0.71
C CYS A 10 -10.05 -0.60 1.88
N SER A 11 -10.43 -0.32 3.13
CA SER A 11 -9.74 -0.88 4.31
C SER A 11 -9.76 -2.41 4.35
N GLN A 12 -10.89 -3.04 4.00
CA GLN A 12 -11.01 -4.49 3.93
C GLN A 12 -10.16 -5.09 2.80
N GLN A 13 -10.14 -4.46 1.63
CA GLN A 13 -9.32 -4.88 0.48
C GLN A 13 -7.82 -4.73 0.77
N LEU A 14 -7.42 -3.62 1.42
CA LEU A 14 -6.03 -3.38 1.87
C LEU A 14 -5.59 -4.41 2.91
N SER A 15 -6.49 -4.88 3.77
CA SER A 15 -6.17 -5.94 4.75
C SER A 15 -5.69 -7.22 4.05
N GLY A 16 -6.23 -7.52 2.86
CA GLY A 16 -5.77 -8.63 2.02
C GLY A 16 -4.33 -8.47 1.49
N LEU A 17 -3.79 -7.25 1.45
CA LEU A 17 -2.40 -6.99 1.05
C LEU A 17 -1.38 -7.35 2.13
N THR A 18 -1.82 -7.81 3.31
CA THR A 18 -0.89 -8.35 4.33
C THR A 18 -0.07 -9.53 3.80
N ALA A 19 -0.55 -10.27 2.79
CA ALA A 19 0.23 -11.28 2.07
C ALA A 19 1.46 -10.71 1.35
N CYS A 20 1.45 -9.40 1.03
CA CYS A 20 2.57 -8.68 0.43
C CYS A 20 3.59 -8.15 1.46
N ALA A 21 3.32 -8.25 2.76
CA ALA A 21 4.17 -7.73 3.84
C ALA A 21 5.67 -8.06 3.70
N PRO A 22 6.10 -9.32 3.44
CA PRO A 22 7.52 -9.62 3.32
C PRO A 22 8.20 -8.97 2.10
N PHE A 23 7.43 -8.61 1.07
CA PHE A 23 7.94 -8.00 -0.16
C PHE A 23 8.01 -6.46 -0.11
N VAL A 24 7.28 -5.83 0.81
CA VAL A 24 7.25 -4.36 0.97
C VAL A 24 8.17 -3.86 2.10
N VAL A 25 8.73 -4.77 2.89
CA VAL A 25 9.68 -4.44 3.95
C VAL A 25 11.09 -4.36 3.37
N PRO A 26 11.82 -3.25 3.56
CA PRO A 26 13.24 -3.15 3.20
C PRO A 26 14.05 -4.26 3.88
N GLY A 27 14.76 -5.07 3.10
CA GLY A 27 15.51 -6.23 3.60
C GLY A 27 14.67 -7.48 3.87
N GLY A 28 13.35 -7.44 3.63
CA GLY A 28 12.41 -8.56 3.87
C GLY A 28 12.34 -9.61 2.76
N GLY A 29 12.88 -9.33 1.58
CA GLY A 29 12.93 -10.29 0.49
C GLY A 29 13.76 -9.72 -0.66
N ASN A 30 14.67 -10.54 -1.17
CA ASN A 30 15.68 -10.21 -2.18
C ASN A 30 15.09 -9.60 -3.47
N GLY A 31 14.77 -8.30 -3.53
CA GLY A 31 14.43 -7.58 -4.78
C GLY A 31 13.53 -8.36 -5.75
N GLY A 32 12.64 -9.20 -5.20
CA GLY A 32 12.15 -10.40 -5.87
C GLY A 32 10.70 -10.25 -6.27
N VAL A 33 10.33 -10.93 -7.35
CA VAL A 33 8.96 -10.93 -7.88
C VAL A 33 7.98 -11.32 -6.74
N PRO A 34 6.92 -10.52 -6.50
CA PRO A 34 5.92 -10.84 -5.48
C PRO A 34 5.29 -12.22 -5.72
N SER A 35 4.87 -12.88 -4.63
CA SER A 35 4.14 -14.14 -4.74
C SER A 35 2.85 -13.98 -5.56
N GLY A 36 2.41 -15.04 -6.23
CA GLY A 36 1.15 -15.03 -7.00
C GLY A 36 -0.06 -14.64 -6.15
N GLU A 37 -0.05 -14.99 -4.86
CA GLU A 37 -1.06 -14.60 -3.88
C GLU A 37 -1.04 -13.09 -3.62
N CYS A 38 0.13 -12.48 -3.44
CA CYS A 38 0.26 -11.03 -3.29
C CYS A 38 -0.25 -10.31 -4.55
N CYS A 39 0.14 -10.74 -5.75
CA CYS A 39 -0.36 -10.17 -7.00
C CYS A 39 -1.88 -10.29 -7.16
N SER A 40 -2.45 -11.44 -6.81
CA SER A 40 -3.90 -11.69 -6.91
C SER A 40 -4.69 -10.84 -5.91
N ALA A 41 -4.15 -10.70 -4.69
CA ALA A 41 -4.71 -9.79 -3.69
C ALA A 41 -4.66 -8.35 -4.18
N LEU A 42 -3.53 -7.92 -4.77
CA LEU A 42 -3.34 -6.57 -5.31
C LEU A 42 -4.29 -6.25 -6.47
N GLN A 43 -4.55 -7.21 -7.35
CA GLN A 43 -5.54 -7.09 -8.42
C GLN A 43 -6.97 -6.98 -7.90
N SER A 44 -7.25 -7.55 -6.73
CA SER A 44 -8.58 -7.50 -6.10
C SER A 44 -8.85 -6.16 -5.40
N VAL A 45 -7.83 -5.33 -5.18
CA VAL A 45 -7.99 -3.99 -4.61
C VAL A 45 -8.34 -2.99 -5.70
N ALA A 46 -9.33 -2.15 -5.44
CA ALA A 46 -9.67 -1.05 -6.35
C ALA A 46 -8.48 -0.11 -6.54
N HIS A 47 -8.16 0.22 -7.79
CA HIS A 47 -7.02 1.07 -8.14
C HIS A 47 -7.05 2.44 -7.43
N ASP A 48 -8.24 3.05 -7.36
CA ASP A 48 -8.47 4.33 -6.68
C ASP A 48 -8.16 4.27 -5.17
N CYS A 49 -8.52 3.14 -4.53
CA CYS A 49 -8.21 2.87 -3.13
C CYS A 49 -6.70 2.76 -2.90
N VAL A 50 -5.98 2.03 -3.76
CA VAL A 50 -4.53 1.89 -3.68
C VAL A 50 -3.85 3.25 -3.86
N CYS A 51 -4.21 4.00 -4.90
CA CYS A 51 -3.61 5.30 -5.19
C CYS A 51 -3.82 6.30 -4.05
N THR A 52 -5.06 6.41 -3.54
CA THR A 52 -5.38 7.31 -2.44
C THR A 52 -4.63 6.92 -1.16
N THR A 53 -4.56 5.63 -0.87
CA THR A 53 -3.82 5.12 0.30
C THR A 53 -2.34 5.41 0.21
N LEU A 54 -1.71 5.15 -0.94
CA LEU A 54 -0.29 5.44 -1.15
C LEU A 54 0.02 6.93 -1.02
N GLN A 55 -0.85 7.80 -1.55
CA GLN A 55 -0.72 9.25 -1.37
C GLN A 55 -0.83 9.69 0.09
N ILE A 56 -1.75 9.07 0.85
CA ILE A 56 -1.89 9.34 2.28
C ILE A 56 -0.62 8.88 3.01
N VAL A 57 -0.19 7.64 2.78
CA VAL A 57 1.02 7.05 3.38
C VAL A 57 2.28 7.86 3.08
N SER A 58 2.43 8.40 1.87
CA SER A 58 3.58 9.24 1.54
C SER A 58 3.58 10.59 2.25
N ARG A 59 2.40 11.10 2.66
CA ARG A 59 2.23 12.36 3.41
C ARG A 59 2.19 12.16 4.92
N LEU A 60 1.89 10.95 5.40
CA LEU A 60 1.85 10.60 6.82
C LEU A 60 3.12 11.01 7.58
N PRO A 61 4.35 10.76 7.08
CA PRO A 61 5.56 11.19 7.75
C PRO A 61 5.57 12.70 8.03
N SER A 62 5.22 13.50 7.02
CA SER A 62 5.15 14.96 7.16
C SER A 62 4.05 15.40 8.14
N GLN A 63 2.90 14.72 8.17
CA GLN A 63 1.84 15.01 9.14
C GLN A 63 2.23 14.63 10.57
N CYS A 64 3.04 13.58 10.74
CA CYS A 64 3.56 13.17 12.04
C CYS A 64 4.82 13.95 12.47
N SER A 65 5.19 15.03 11.77
CA SER A 65 6.44 15.78 12.02
C SER A 65 7.71 14.93 11.93
N LEU A 66 7.68 13.85 11.16
CA LEU A 66 8.83 13.00 10.87
C LEU A 66 9.57 13.53 9.63
N PRO A 67 10.90 13.32 9.54
CA PRO A 67 11.64 13.65 8.33
C PRO A 67 10.97 13.01 7.11
N PRO A 68 10.90 13.72 5.96
CA PRO A 68 10.28 13.18 4.75
C PRO A 68 10.95 11.85 4.40
N ALA A 69 10.15 10.81 4.20
CA ALA A 69 10.65 9.61 3.57
C ALA A 69 10.96 9.96 2.11
N ALA A 70 12.20 10.36 1.83
CA ALA A 70 12.72 10.45 0.48
C ALA A 70 12.88 9.02 -0.03
N CYS A 71 11.77 8.39 -0.40
CA CYS A 71 11.78 7.12 -1.12
C CYS A 71 12.28 7.45 -2.53
N PRO A 72 13.54 7.14 -2.90
CA PRO A 72 13.87 7.14 -4.32
C PRO A 72 12.88 6.17 -4.97
N ALA A 73 12.18 6.61 -6.02
CA ALA A 73 11.48 5.67 -6.89
C ALA A 73 12.52 4.58 -7.22
N GLY A 74 12.20 3.32 -6.93
CA GLY A 74 13.10 2.21 -7.25
C GLY A 74 13.55 2.30 -8.71
N PRO A 75 14.74 1.79 -9.03
CA PRO A 75 15.31 1.87 -10.38
C PRO A 75 14.36 1.36 -11.46
#